data_AF-X1ND78-F1
#
_entry.id   AF-X1ND78-F1
#
_cell.length_a   1.000
_cell.length_b   1.000
_cell.length_c   1.000
_cell.angle_alpha   90.00
_cell.angle_beta   90.00
_cell.angle_gamma   90.00
#
_symmetry.space_group_name_H-M   'P 1'
#
loop_
_entity.id
_entity.type
_entity.pdbx_description
1 polymer ?
#
loop_
_entity_poly.entity_id
_entity_poly.type
_entity_poly.pdbx_seq_one_letter_code
_entity_poly.pdbx_strand_id
1 'polypeptide(L)' 'LLDTEAVPPGYPTIFNFLPDIDAFYKEWLGRRAPDR' A
#
# COMPACT_ATOMS: atom_id res chain seq x y z
N LEU A 1 5.73 -15.51 -6.33
CA LEU A 1 4.32 -15.06 -6.28
C LEU A 1 4.19 -14.07 -5.15
N LEU A 2 3.71 -12.85 -5.41
CA LEU A 2 3.67 -11.75 -4.43
C LEU A 2 2.30 -11.60 -3.76
N ASP A 3 1.22 -12.07 -4.41
CA ASP A 3 -0.11 -12.20 -3.81
C ASP A 3 -0.95 -13.25 -4.58
N THR A 4 -1.97 -13.83 -3.95
CA THR A 4 -2.92 -14.76 -4.59
C THR A 4 -4.31 -14.57 -3.98
N GLU A 5 -5.22 -14.03 -4.78
CA GLU A 5 -6.62 -13.84 -4.39
C GLU A 5 -7.42 -15.13 -4.63
N ALA A 6 -8.10 -15.62 -3.58
CA ALA A 6 -9.01 -16.77 -3.67
C ALA A 6 -10.48 -16.31 -3.76
N VAL A 7 -10.79 -15.52 -4.80
CA VAL A 7 -12.11 -14.89 -4.97
C VAL A 7 -12.96 -15.59 -6.04
N PRO A 8 -14.31 -15.57 -5.92
CA PRO A 8 -15.19 -16.10 -6.94
C PRO A 8 -15.04 -15.38 -8.31
N PRO A 9 -15.43 -16.02 -9.42
CA PRO A 9 -15.41 -15.38 -10.73
C PRO A 9 -16.27 -14.11 -10.78
N GLY A 10 -15.72 -13.02 -11.28
CA GLY A 10 -16.40 -11.72 -11.37
C GLY A 10 -16.21 -10.81 -10.15
N TYR A 11 -15.46 -11.24 -9.14
CA TYR A 11 -15.07 -10.36 -8.04
C TYR A 11 -14.06 -9.30 -8.54
N PRO A 12 -14.21 -8.03 -8.15
CA PRO A 12 -13.25 -7.00 -8.52
C PRO A 12 -11.90 -7.24 -7.84
N THR A 13 -10.81 -6.84 -8.50
CA THR A 13 -9.46 -6.90 -7.93
C THR A 13 -9.40 -6.14 -6.61
N ILE A 14 -8.78 -6.76 -5.58
CA ILE A 14 -8.71 -6.15 -4.26
C ILE A 14 -7.52 -5.19 -4.22
N PHE A 15 -7.81 -3.92 -3.93
CA PHE A 15 -6.75 -2.96 -3.64
C PHE A 15 -6.32 -3.08 -2.18
N ASN A 16 -5.32 -3.93 -1.93
CA ASN A 16 -4.95 -4.37 -0.58
C ASN A 16 -4.36 -3.27 0.30
N PHE A 17 -3.69 -2.25 -0.27
CA PHE A 17 -3.02 -1.26 0.56
C PHE A 17 -2.82 0.11 -0.11
N LEU A 18 -3.28 1.16 0.56
CA LEU A 18 -3.00 2.57 0.24
C LEU A 18 -2.29 3.23 1.41
N PRO A 19 -0.96 3.11 1.52
CA PRO A 19 -0.24 3.79 2.58
C PRO A 19 -0.17 5.29 2.34
N ASP A 20 -0.40 6.07 3.40
CA ASP A 20 0.03 7.45 3.45
C ASP A 20 1.53 7.50 3.74
N ILE A 21 2.31 7.51 2.66
CA ILE A 21 3.77 7.56 2.72
C ILE A 21 4.26 8.88 3.32
N ASP A 22 3.55 9.99 3.10
CA ASP A 22 3.96 11.28 3.62
C ASP A 22 3.86 11.34 5.15
N ALA A 23 2.72 10.91 5.70
CA ALA A 23 2.54 10.82 7.15
C ALA A 23 3.50 9.80 7.78
N PHE A 24 3.71 8.65 7.12
CA PHE A 24 4.65 7.63 7.59
C PHE A 24 6.07 8.17 7.73
N TYR A 25 6.60 8.86 6.71
CA TYR A 25 7.97 9.38 6.77
C TYR A 25 8.09 10.62 7.67
N LYS A 26 7.15 11.57 7.58
CA LYS A 26 7.26 12.86 8.28
C LYS A 26 6.87 12.77 9.75
N GLU A 27 5.77 12.10 10.07
CA GLU A 27 5.19 12.11 11.41
C GLU A 27 5.70 10.96 12.27
N TRP A 28 5.88 9.77 11.67
CA TRP A 28 6.26 8.58 12.44
C TRP A 28 7.77 8.39 12.45
N LEU A 29 8.43 8.46 11.29
CA LEU A 29 9.89 8.31 11.20
C LEU A 29 10.66 9.61 11.45
N GLY A 30 10.01 10.77 11.34
CA GLY A 30 10.68 12.08 11.44
C GLY A 30 11.75 12.30 10.36
N ARG A 31 11.66 11.60 9.23
CA ARG A 31 12.62 11.66 8.12
C ARG A 31 11.95 12.25 6.89
N ARG A 32 12.71 12.95 6.05
CA ARG A 32 12.19 13.35 4.73
C ARG A 32 11.97 12.08 3.90
N ALA A 33 10.81 11.98 3.25
CA ALA A 33 10.54 10.93 2.30
C ALA A 33 11.62 10.96 1.20
N PRO A 34 12.11 9.79 0.75
CA PRO A 34 13.06 9.74 -0.36
C PRO A 34 12.43 10.34 -1.64
N ASP A 35 13.21 11.12 -2.39
CA ASP A 35 12.76 11.67 -3.68
C ASP A 35 12.51 10.53 -4.68
N ARG A 36 11.46 10.71 -5.49
CA ARG A 36 10.88 9.71 -6.41
C ARG A 36 11.66 9.55 -7.70
#